data_AF-A0A8S1HMY7-F1
#
_entry.id   AF-A0A8S1HMY7-F1
#
_cell.length_a   1.000
_cell.length_b   1.000
_cell.length_c   1.000
_cell.angle_alpha   90.00
_cell.angle_beta   90.00
_cell.angle_gamma   90.00
#
_symmetry.space_group_name_H-M   'P 1'
#
loop_
_entity.id
_entity.type
_entity.pdbx_description
1 polymer ?
#
loop_
_entity_poly.entity_id
_entity_poly.type
_entity_poly.pdbx_seq_one_letter_code
_entity_poly.pdbx_strand_id
1 'polypeptide(L)'
;MMARLWVFLIIDVVFVSAYFACGRNKFENGLADVLVTRDCRPKVEAFNECCMAHDECYTAQSGKKSCDDVFCDCISSASRDTLCIRESKWFCLLVRVAGDSAYYGS
;
A
#
# COMPACT_ATOMS: atom_id res chain seq x y z
N MET A 1 -12.00 -28.30 -44.26
CA MET A 1 -12.64 -28.15 -42.94
C MET A 1 -11.90 -29.06 -41.95
N MET A 2 -11.59 -28.55 -40.76
CA MET A 2 -11.04 -29.24 -39.57
C MET A 2 -9.51 -29.39 -39.43
N ALA A 3 -8.89 -28.43 -38.72
CA ALA A 3 -7.80 -28.67 -37.77
C ALA A 3 -8.07 -27.74 -36.56
N ARG A 4 -8.87 -28.19 -35.57
CA ARG A 4 -8.40 -28.62 -34.25
C ARG A 4 -7.32 -27.66 -33.72
N LEU A 5 -7.67 -26.55 -33.05
CA LEU A 5 -7.89 -26.45 -31.60
C LEU A 5 -6.86 -27.23 -30.77
N TRP A 6 -5.62 -26.75 -30.84
CA TRP A 6 -4.48 -27.04 -29.96
C TRP A 6 -3.71 -25.70 -29.93
N VAL A 7 -3.40 -25.02 -28.84
CA VAL A 7 -3.13 -25.37 -27.46
C VAL A 7 -3.42 -24.10 -26.66
N PHE A 8 -4.23 -24.26 -25.61
CA PHE A 8 -4.31 -23.43 -24.40
C PHE A 8 -3.60 -22.07 -24.43
N LEU A 9 -4.41 -21.01 -24.36
CA LEU A 9 -4.24 -19.89 -23.42
C LEU A 9 -2.89 -19.97 -22.70
N ILE A 10 -1.85 -19.38 -23.30
CA ILE A 10 -0.71 -18.93 -22.52
C ILE A 10 -1.32 -17.84 -21.67
N ILE A 11 -1.76 -18.25 -20.49
CA ILE A 11 -2.23 -17.43 -19.41
C ILE A 11 -1.29 -16.23 -19.40
N ASP A 12 -1.86 -15.04 -19.64
CA ASP A 12 -1.22 -13.80 -19.30
C ASP A 12 -0.94 -13.87 -17.80
N VAL A 13 0.16 -14.52 -17.43
CA VAL A 13 0.81 -14.29 -16.15
C VAL A 13 1.39 -12.89 -16.33
N VAL A 14 0.50 -11.90 -16.27
CA VAL A 14 0.87 -10.53 -16.01
C VAL A 14 1.55 -10.63 -14.66
N PHE A 15 2.88 -10.68 -14.67
CA PHE A 15 3.68 -10.33 -13.52
C PHE A 15 3.35 -8.87 -13.26
N VAL A 16 2.22 -8.62 -12.57
CA VAL A 16 1.97 -7.36 -11.91
C VAL A 16 3.12 -7.26 -10.93
N SER A 17 4.12 -6.46 -11.28
CA SER A 17 5.09 -5.97 -10.29
C SER A 17 4.26 -5.47 -9.14
N ALA A 18 4.40 -6.10 -7.97
CA ALA A 18 3.67 -5.70 -6.77
C ALA A 18 4.04 -4.24 -6.49
N TYR A 19 3.18 -3.32 -6.93
CA TYR A 19 3.37 -1.90 -6.75
C TYR A 19 3.04 -1.60 -5.30
N PHE A 20 4.01 -1.07 -4.57
CA PHE A 20 3.83 -0.61 -3.20
C PHE A 20 3.41 0.86 -3.21
N ALA A 21 2.16 1.16 -2.89
CA ALA A 21 1.52 2.46 -3.01
C ALA A 21 1.81 3.42 -1.85
N CYS A 22 2.61 3.02 -0.84
CA CYS A 22 2.82 3.87 0.33
C CYS A 22 3.79 5.03 0.03
N GLY A 23 3.25 6.17 -0.40
CA GLY A 23 3.99 7.41 -0.63
C GLY A 23 3.37 8.25 -1.75
N ARG A 24 3.89 9.46 -1.98
CA ARG A 24 3.29 10.40 -2.94
C ARG A 24 3.83 10.25 -4.36
N ASN A 25 4.98 9.59 -4.50
CA ASN A 25 5.71 9.47 -5.74
C ASN A 25 6.53 8.19 -5.76
N LYS A 26 7.03 7.82 -6.94
CA LYS A 26 7.76 6.57 -7.16
C LYS A 26 8.98 6.40 -6.24
N PHE A 27 9.64 7.50 -5.84
CA PHE A 27 10.79 7.44 -4.94
C PHE A 27 10.36 7.11 -3.51
N GLU A 28 9.37 7.81 -2.98
CA GLU A 28 8.81 7.54 -1.65
C GLU A 28 8.25 6.12 -1.56
N ASN A 29 7.53 5.69 -2.58
CA ASN A 29 6.96 4.34 -2.69
C ASN A 29 8.05 3.27 -2.66
N GLY A 30 9.12 3.45 -3.44
CA GLY A 30 10.25 2.52 -3.45
C GLY A 30 11.00 2.48 -2.11
N LEU A 31 11.17 3.63 -1.45
CA LEU A 31 11.79 3.68 -0.12
C LEU A 31 10.93 2.95 0.92
N ALA A 32 9.63 3.20 0.91
CA ALA A 32 8.68 2.55 1.80
C ALA A 32 8.64 1.02 1.58
N ASP A 33 8.66 0.58 0.32
CA ASP A 33 8.73 -0.85 -0.02
C ASP A 33 10.00 -1.49 0.52
N VAL A 34 11.17 -0.88 0.31
CA VAL A 34 12.44 -1.41 0.82
C VAL A 34 12.41 -1.53 2.36
N LEU A 35 11.87 -0.55 3.07
CA LEU A 35 11.78 -0.56 4.53
C LEU A 35 10.86 -1.68 5.03
N VAL A 36 9.65 -1.77 4.48
CA VAL A 36 8.67 -2.79 4.88
C VAL A 36 9.12 -4.18 4.44
N THR A 37 9.67 -4.35 3.25
CA THR A 37 10.19 -5.63 2.77
C THR A 37 11.40 -6.12 3.57
N ARG A 38 12.23 -5.21 4.11
CA ARG A 38 13.38 -5.55 4.96
C ARG A 38 12.93 -5.94 6.37
N ASP A 39 12.12 -5.10 7.01
CA ASP A 39 11.81 -5.24 8.44
C ASP A 39 10.54 -6.07 8.69
N CYS A 40 9.69 -6.17 7.68
CA CYS A 40 8.30 -6.60 7.77
C CYS A 40 7.80 -7.38 6.54
N ARG A 41 8.68 -8.17 5.91
CA ARG A 41 8.37 -8.94 4.69
C ARG A 41 7.00 -9.64 4.69
N PRO A 42 6.56 -10.33 5.75
CA PRO A 42 5.27 -11.02 5.75
C PRO A 42 4.05 -10.08 5.72
N LYS A 43 4.25 -8.77 5.87
CA LYS A 43 3.21 -7.75 5.99
C LYS A 43 3.20 -6.75 4.84
N VAL A 44 4.07 -6.92 3.84
CA VAL A 44 4.16 -6.01 2.67
C VAL A 44 2.79 -5.86 2.01
N GLU A 45 2.10 -6.96 1.70
CA GLU A 45 0.79 -6.91 1.06
C GLU A 45 -0.25 -6.18 1.92
N ALA A 46 -0.38 -6.55 3.20
CA ALA A 46 -1.34 -5.92 4.11
C ALA A 46 -1.04 -4.42 4.36
N PHE A 47 0.23 -4.02 4.42
CA PHE A 47 0.60 -2.60 4.51
C PHE A 47 0.23 -1.85 3.24
N ASN A 48 0.45 -2.48 2.08
CA ASN A 48 0.12 -1.90 0.79
C ASN A 48 -1.39 -1.66 0.64
N GLU A 49 -2.21 -2.63 1.05
CA GLU A 49 -3.67 -2.50 1.08
C GLU A 49 -4.13 -1.29 1.89
N CYS A 50 -3.54 -1.08 3.08
CA CYS A 50 -3.84 0.10 3.89
C CYS A 50 -3.45 1.41 3.18
N CYS A 51 -2.33 1.44 2.46
CA CYS A 51 -1.89 2.62 1.73
C CYS A 51 -2.78 2.93 0.52
N MET A 52 -3.17 1.92 -0.26
CA MET A 52 -4.10 2.12 -1.37
C MET A 52 -5.44 2.69 -0.89
N ALA A 53 -5.99 2.15 0.21
CA ALA A 53 -7.22 2.68 0.79
C ALA A 53 -7.06 4.12 1.33
N HIS A 54 -5.87 4.48 1.83
CA HIS A 54 -5.58 5.84 2.29
C HIS A 54 -5.48 6.83 1.12
N ASP A 55 -4.81 6.46 0.04
CA ASP A 55 -4.73 7.24 -1.21
C ASP A 55 -6.13 7.46 -1.81
N GLU A 56 -6.98 6.45 -1.80
CA GLU A 56 -8.39 6.57 -2.22
C GLU A 56 -9.16 7.55 -1.33
N CYS A 57 -8.98 7.48 -0.01
CA CYS A 57 -9.62 8.40 0.94
C CYS A 57 -9.16 9.85 0.74
N TYR A 58 -7.87 10.06 0.48
CA TYR A 58 -7.27 11.35 0.16
C TYR A 58 -7.82 11.90 -1.15
N THR A 59 -7.87 11.09 -2.21
CA THR A 59 -8.46 11.43 -3.51
C THR A 59 -9.95 11.81 -3.37
N ALA A 60 -10.68 11.11 -2.51
CA ALA A 60 -12.07 11.40 -2.21
C ALA A 60 -12.26 12.64 -1.31
N GLN A 61 -11.18 13.26 -0.83
CA GLN A 61 -11.21 14.44 0.05
C GLN A 61 -12.12 14.24 1.28
N SER A 62 -12.11 13.05 1.86
CA SER A 62 -13.02 12.65 2.96
C SER A 62 -12.62 13.21 4.33
N GLY A 63 -11.73 14.20 4.37
CA GLY A 63 -11.19 14.81 5.58
C GLY A 63 -9.90 14.13 6.03
N LYS A 64 -8.79 14.88 5.99
CA LYS A 64 -7.44 14.36 6.30
C LYS A 64 -7.37 13.56 7.58
N LYS A 65 -7.84 14.14 8.70
CA LYS A 65 -7.83 13.48 10.01
C LYS A 65 -8.59 12.15 9.99
N SER A 66 -9.73 12.10 9.32
CA SER A 66 -10.52 10.87 9.21
C SER A 66 -9.78 9.80 8.41
N CYS A 67 -9.19 10.17 7.28
CA CYS A 67 -8.37 9.26 6.47
C CYS A 67 -7.15 8.75 7.25
N ASP A 68 -6.44 9.64 7.95
CA ASP A 68 -5.28 9.29 8.78
C ASP A 68 -5.65 8.34 9.92
N ASP A 69 -6.79 8.56 10.58
CA ASP A 69 -7.26 7.70 11.67
C ASP A 69 -7.60 6.29 11.16
N VAL A 70 -8.33 6.18 10.04
CA VAL A 70 -8.65 4.89 9.39
C VAL A 70 -7.38 4.17 8.94
N PHE A 71 -6.42 4.90 8.35
CA PHE A 71 -5.14 4.35 7.95
C PHE A 71 -4.34 3.80 9.15
N CYS A 72 -4.27 4.58 10.23
CA CYS A 72 -3.59 4.17 11.47
C CYS A 72 -4.19 2.89 12.07
N ASP A 73 -5.52 2.76 12.05
CA ASP A 73 -6.20 1.55 12.53
C ASP A 73 -5.95 0.34 11.63
N CYS A 74 -5.95 0.54 10.31
CA CYS A 74 -5.64 -0.48 9.32
C CYS A 74 -4.22 -1.03 9.52
N ILE A 75 -3.21 -0.15 9.55
CA ILE A 75 -1.81 -0.56 9.62
C ILE A 75 -1.44 -1.12 11.01
N SER A 76 -2.11 -0.65 12.07
CA SER A 76 -2.01 -1.26 13.40
C SER A 76 -2.55 -2.69 13.42
N SER A 77 -3.70 -2.91 12.77
CA SER A 77 -4.28 -4.26 12.66
C SER A 77 -3.43 -5.18 11.80
N ALA A 78 -2.88 -4.68 10.68
CA ALA A 78 -1.98 -5.44 9.81
C ALA A 78 -0.71 -5.93 10.54
N SER A 79 -0.21 -5.13 11.49
CA SER A 79 1.01 -5.41 12.27
C SER A 79 0.77 -6.09 13.62
N ARG A 80 -0.48 -6.36 14.00
CA ARG A 80 -0.83 -6.97 15.30
C ARG A 80 -0.08 -8.29 15.53
N ASP A 81 0.41 -8.47 16.76
CA ASP A 81 1.14 -9.66 17.21
C ASP A 81 2.41 -9.98 16.41
N THR A 82 3.00 -8.96 15.77
CA THR A 82 4.25 -9.10 15.00
C THR A 82 5.31 -8.08 15.43
N LEU A 83 6.54 -8.30 14.97
CA LEU A 83 7.64 -7.33 15.13
C LEU A 83 7.43 -6.03 14.33
N CYS A 84 6.38 -5.95 13.50
CA CYS A 84 6.07 -4.82 12.62
C CYS A 84 5.33 -3.67 13.27
N ILE A 85 5.04 -3.76 14.57
CA ILE A 85 4.37 -2.69 15.32
C ILE A 85 5.15 -1.38 15.25
N ARG A 86 6.50 -1.45 15.20
CA ARG A 86 7.34 -0.26 15.06
C ARG A 86 7.10 0.43 13.72
N GLU A 87 7.11 -0.31 12.61
CA GLU A 87 6.87 0.25 11.27
C GLU A 87 5.45 0.82 11.18
N SER A 88 4.44 0.10 11.66
CA SER A 88 3.06 0.60 11.73
C SER A 88 2.94 1.95 12.44
N LYS A 89 3.59 2.11 13.60
CA LYS A 89 3.62 3.39 14.34
C LYS A 89 4.31 4.49 13.54
N TRP A 90 5.41 4.18 12.86
CA TRP A 90 6.13 5.15 12.03
C TRP A 90 5.30 5.63 10.85
N PHE A 91 4.65 4.73 10.12
CA PHE A 91 3.78 5.09 9.01
C PHE A 91 2.58 5.94 9.48
N CYS A 92 1.92 5.54 10.58
CA CYS A 92 0.82 6.32 11.17
C CYS A 92 1.27 7.73 11.58
N LEU A 93 2.46 7.87 12.18
CA LEU A 93 3.03 9.17 12.52
C LEU A 93 3.29 10.00 11.25
N LEU A 94 3.87 9.38 10.21
CA LEU A 94 4.29 10.06 8.99
C LEU A 94 3.11 10.69 8.24
N VAL A 95 1.98 9.99 8.09
CA VAL A 95 0.80 10.56 7.41
C VAL A 95 0.21 11.74 8.19
N ARG A 96 0.30 11.72 9.52
CA ARG A 96 -0.19 12.81 10.37
C ARG A 96 0.68 14.06 10.27
N VAL A 97 2.01 13.91 10.26
CA VAL A 97 2.95 15.04 10.29
C VAL A 97 3.39 15.55 8.92
N ALA A 98 3.35 14.70 7.89
CA ALA A 98 3.84 15.00 6.54
C ALA A 98 2.81 14.78 5.42
N GLY A 99 1.62 14.25 5.75
CA GLY A 99 0.59 13.94 4.78
C GLY A 99 -0.21 15.15 4.27
N ASP A 100 0.01 16.37 4.77
CA ASP A 100 -0.76 17.55 4.36
C ASP A 100 -0.64 17.80 2.85
N SER A 101 0.59 17.80 2.32
CA SER A 101 0.76 18.08 0.89
C SER A 101 0.22 16.96 0.00
N ALA A 102 0.19 15.72 0.49
CA ALA A 102 -0.45 14.61 -0.21
C ALA A 102 -1.95 14.86 -0.25
N TYR A 103 -2.57 15.09 0.91
CA TYR A 103 -4.00 15.32 1.04
C TYR A 103 -4.50 16.50 0.21
N TYR A 104 -3.87 17.67 0.34
CA TYR A 104 -4.30 18.87 -0.40
C TYR A 104 -3.91 18.86 -1.88
N GLY A 105 -3.03 17.93 -2.29
CA GLY A 105 -2.62 17.74 -3.68
C GLY A 105 -3.32 16.58 -4.39
N SER A 106 -4.25 15.90 -3.71
CA SER A 106 -5.02 14.75 -4.22
C SER A 106 -6.28 15.18 -4.97
#